data_AF-A0A6M3LH07-F1
#
_entry.id   AF-A0A6M3LH07-F1
#
_cell.length_a   1.000
_cell.length_b   1.000
_cell.length_c   1.000
_cell.angle_alpha   90.00
_cell.angle_beta   90.00
_cell.angle_gamma   90.00
#
_symmetry.space_group_name_H-M   'P 1'
#
loop_
_entity.id
_entity.type
_entity.pdbx_description
1 polymer ?
#
loop_
_entity_poly.entity_id
_entity_poly.type
_entity_poly.pdbx_seq_one_letter_code
_entity_poly.pdbx_strand_id
1 'polypeptide(L)'
;MTSTLSTLRGMLSKEVQSSRYVGLTTTSAGDAGGTTLIDTGLNSLPSGGDNDFCLGMYVLITELVTGGPAVGESQQVTAYVASTSTITTAAFSAQVKTGTNFELHRYDPTDMDTAINNAVELLYPHLHVPYRSVTLVVDDLLSNGSLDTFSTTFTGWTNIGTPTLAAETTRKVHGTGSASITASGATEGIEQNLFTAVNIKEVVGKTLHVRGWVFATVASAARLRVTFDGATYTNGAWQAGDAEWENDDTQYIDVAVPADATEMTVSCEVTDGNVAYFDLVRAWIDPVYTYTIPSSVAKGPYSVSIAQSLDEPSGLFSTITGYKVEEDSSGRYIVINDALPSGYVLKITGVGPLSTMSTDAGTTEVDAPRTQLVVARAAQWLFEQLAADSPGDGSEFYVSQARRYEQRTQQLLATPGMRMRTGGATRSVSWSYG
;
A
#
# COMPACT_ATOMS: atom_id res chain seq x y z
N MET A 1 -0.09 -4.99 -13.95
CA MET A 1 0.51 -6.33 -14.07
C MET A 1 1.50 -6.49 -12.94
N THR A 2 1.55 -7.68 -12.34
CA THR A 2 2.37 -7.96 -11.16
C THR A 2 3.13 -9.28 -11.37
N SER A 3 4.21 -9.50 -10.62
CA SER A 3 4.96 -10.76 -10.62
C SER A 3 4.95 -11.37 -9.22
N THR A 4 4.87 -12.70 -9.14
CA THR A 4 4.92 -13.42 -7.86
C THR A 4 6.36 -13.62 -7.38
N LEU A 5 6.54 -13.80 -6.07
CA LEU A 5 7.84 -14.14 -5.48
C LEU A 5 8.38 -15.44 -6.07
N SER A 6 7.55 -16.49 -6.17
CA SER A 6 7.95 -17.78 -6.76
C SER A 6 8.46 -17.64 -8.20
N THR A 7 7.83 -16.78 -9.01
CA THR A 7 8.27 -16.52 -10.39
C THR A 7 9.63 -15.83 -10.40
N LEU A 8 9.83 -14.81 -9.56
CA LEU A 8 11.09 -14.08 -9.46
C LEU A 8 12.21 -14.96 -8.90
N ARG A 9 11.94 -15.81 -7.91
CA ARG A 9 12.87 -16.80 -7.37
C ARG A 9 13.29 -17.80 -8.44
N GLY A 10 12.34 -18.35 -9.19
CA GLY A 10 12.64 -19.23 -10.33
C GLY A 10 13.49 -18.55 -11.40
N MET A 11 13.23 -17.27 -11.70
CA MET A 11 14.07 -16.49 -12.62
C MET A 11 15.48 -16.25 -12.05
N LEU A 12 15.60 -15.89 -10.77
CA LEU A 12 16.88 -15.69 -10.09
C LEU A 12 17.69 -16.98 -10.06
N SER A 13 17.06 -18.11 -9.72
CA SER A 13 17.71 -19.43 -9.71
C SER A 13 18.27 -19.78 -11.09
N LYS A 14 17.47 -19.57 -12.14
CA LYS A 14 17.93 -19.77 -13.53
C LYS A 14 19.08 -18.83 -13.88
N GLU A 15 19.04 -17.59 -13.41
CA GLU A 15 20.05 -16.58 -13.71
C GLU A 15 21.40 -16.91 -13.06
N VAL A 16 21.42 -17.32 -11.79
CA VAL A 16 22.67 -17.60 -11.05
C VAL A 16 23.20 -19.01 -11.24
N GLN A 17 22.37 -19.93 -11.77
CA GLN A 17 22.69 -21.35 -11.87
C GLN A 17 22.71 -21.89 -13.30
N SER A 18 22.19 -21.13 -14.28
CA SER A 18 22.07 -21.33 -15.74
C SER A 18 21.63 -22.71 -16.29
N SER A 19 21.60 -23.78 -15.49
CA SER A 19 21.38 -25.16 -15.94
C SER A 19 20.78 -26.12 -14.88
N ARG A 20 20.61 -25.71 -13.61
CA ARG A 20 20.22 -26.65 -12.54
C ARG A 20 19.00 -26.24 -11.69
N TYR A 21 18.33 -25.14 -12.01
CA TYR A 21 16.99 -24.89 -11.46
C TYR A 21 15.99 -25.82 -12.14
N VAL A 22 15.20 -26.53 -11.34
CA VAL A 22 14.13 -27.38 -11.83
C VAL A 22 12.98 -27.40 -10.81
N GLY A 23 11.75 -27.33 -11.31
CA GLY A 23 10.56 -27.67 -10.54
C GLY A 23 10.13 -29.10 -10.90
N LEU A 24 9.89 -29.92 -9.90
CA LEU A 24 9.65 -31.35 -10.03
C LEU A 24 8.52 -31.80 -9.10
N THR A 25 8.05 -33.03 -9.32
CA THR A 25 7.00 -33.67 -8.52
C THR A 25 7.49 -35.04 -8.09
N THR A 26 7.52 -35.29 -6.79
CA THR A 26 7.94 -36.58 -6.23
C THR A 26 7.15 -37.76 -6.78
N THR A 27 7.85 -38.81 -7.18
CA THR A 27 7.24 -40.03 -7.73
C THR A 27 7.06 -41.14 -6.70
N SER A 28 7.62 -40.97 -5.49
CA SER A 28 7.43 -41.88 -4.36
C SER A 28 7.51 -41.14 -3.03
N ALA A 29 6.88 -41.69 -2.00
CA ALA A 29 7.00 -41.17 -0.64
C ALA A 29 8.40 -41.46 -0.11
N GLY A 30 9.02 -40.46 0.51
CA GLY A 30 10.24 -40.63 1.28
C GLY A 30 9.99 -41.31 2.61
N ASP A 31 10.97 -41.25 3.50
CA ASP A 31 10.90 -41.83 4.83
C ASP A 31 9.89 -41.09 5.71
N ALA A 32 9.26 -41.83 6.62
CA ALA A 32 8.23 -41.30 7.52
C ALA A 32 8.73 -40.12 8.41
N GLY A 33 10.05 -40.06 8.65
CA GLY A 33 10.69 -38.98 9.40
C GLY A 33 10.97 -37.70 8.60
N GLY A 34 10.60 -37.64 7.31
CA GLY A 34 10.78 -36.45 6.48
C GLY A 34 12.22 -36.16 6.07
N THR A 35 13.13 -37.15 6.18
CA THR A 35 14.56 -36.99 5.88
C THR A 35 14.94 -37.31 4.44
N THR A 36 14.00 -37.84 3.64
CA THR A 36 14.25 -38.20 2.25
C THR A 36 13.13 -37.76 1.32
N LEU A 37 13.50 -37.52 0.07
CA LEU A 37 12.63 -37.19 -1.04
C LEU A 37 12.99 -38.08 -2.23
N ILE A 38 11.99 -38.67 -2.89
CA ILE A 38 12.22 -39.60 -4.00
C ILE A 38 11.52 -39.08 -5.26
N ASP A 39 12.31 -38.84 -6.31
CA ASP A 39 11.80 -38.45 -7.62
C ASP A 39 12.67 -39.00 -8.77
N THR A 40 12.11 -39.96 -9.51
CA THR A 40 12.73 -40.54 -10.71
C THR A 40 12.97 -39.52 -11.83
N GLY A 41 12.27 -38.37 -11.82
CA GLY A 41 12.50 -37.25 -12.73
C GLY A 41 13.91 -36.67 -12.62
N LEU A 42 14.56 -36.78 -11.45
CA LEU A 42 15.93 -36.32 -11.23
C LEU A 42 16.93 -36.99 -12.19
N ASN A 43 16.77 -38.29 -12.45
CA ASN A 43 17.64 -39.04 -13.38
C ASN A 43 17.52 -38.57 -14.84
N SER A 44 16.45 -37.87 -15.19
CA SER A 44 16.24 -37.32 -16.53
C SER A 44 16.94 -35.97 -16.74
N LEU A 45 17.49 -35.37 -15.68
CA LEU A 45 18.20 -34.10 -15.77
C LEU A 45 19.64 -34.29 -16.23
N PRO A 46 20.27 -33.25 -16.82
CA PRO A 46 21.69 -33.29 -17.16
C PRO A 46 22.54 -33.61 -15.92
N SER A 47 23.29 -34.71 -15.98
CA SER A 47 24.09 -35.26 -14.86
C SER A 47 23.28 -35.84 -13.70
N GLY A 48 21.96 -36.01 -13.84
CA GLY A 48 21.09 -36.58 -12.79
C GLY A 48 21.38 -38.04 -12.43
N GLY A 49 22.13 -38.75 -13.27
CA GLY A 49 22.63 -40.10 -12.99
C GLY A 49 23.89 -40.15 -12.09
N ASP A 50 24.42 -39.00 -11.68
CA ASP A 50 25.57 -38.89 -10.77
C ASP A 50 25.10 -38.71 -9.32
N ASN A 51 25.69 -39.45 -8.37
CA ASN A 51 25.36 -39.34 -6.95
C ASN A 51 25.71 -37.97 -6.35
N ASP A 52 26.58 -37.20 -7.01
CA ASP A 52 26.96 -35.84 -6.57
C ASP A 52 26.11 -34.73 -7.22
N PHE A 53 25.14 -35.08 -8.07
CA PHE A 53 24.38 -34.13 -8.89
C PHE A 53 23.82 -32.93 -8.12
N CYS A 54 23.10 -33.20 -7.02
CA CYS A 54 22.43 -32.20 -6.20
C CYS A 54 23.05 -32.04 -4.80
N LEU A 55 24.23 -32.60 -4.56
CA LEU A 55 24.89 -32.48 -3.26
C LEU A 55 25.18 -31.00 -2.91
N GLY A 56 24.78 -30.59 -1.71
CA GLY A 56 24.90 -29.21 -1.22
C GLY A 56 23.90 -28.20 -1.82
N MET A 57 22.98 -28.65 -2.68
CA MET A 57 21.85 -27.83 -3.15
C MET A 57 20.72 -27.83 -2.12
N TYR A 58 19.69 -27.01 -2.34
CA TYR A 58 18.53 -26.86 -1.47
C TYR A 58 17.27 -27.34 -2.18
N VAL A 59 16.45 -28.11 -1.47
CA VAL A 59 15.09 -28.49 -1.86
C VAL A 59 14.12 -27.54 -1.18
N LEU A 60 13.18 -26.98 -1.92
CA LEU A 60 12.06 -26.18 -1.42
C LEU A 60 10.74 -26.87 -1.70
N ILE A 61 9.88 -27.04 -0.69
CA ILE A 61 8.51 -27.57 -0.90
C ILE A 61 7.58 -26.46 -1.38
N THR A 62 6.95 -26.66 -2.54
CA THR A 62 6.11 -25.64 -3.20
C THR A 62 4.62 -25.98 -3.26
N GLU A 63 4.23 -27.19 -2.86
CA GLU A 63 2.82 -27.59 -2.78
C GLU A 63 2.52 -28.34 -1.48
N LEU A 64 1.34 -28.07 -0.91
CA LEU A 64 0.82 -28.77 0.26
C LEU A 64 0.09 -30.03 -0.18
N VAL A 65 0.69 -31.20 0.07
CA VAL A 65 -0.02 -32.47 0.01
C VAL A 65 -0.66 -32.74 1.38
N THR A 66 -1.88 -33.30 1.43
CA THR A 66 -2.54 -33.58 2.71
C THR A 66 -1.67 -34.45 3.62
N GLY A 67 -1.29 -33.90 4.77
CA GLY A 67 -0.38 -34.54 5.73
C GLY A 67 1.07 -34.70 5.23
N GLY A 68 1.49 -33.89 4.26
CA GLY A 68 2.90 -33.68 3.88
C GLY A 68 3.49 -32.45 4.57
N PRO A 69 4.73 -32.05 4.23
CA PRO A 69 5.41 -30.89 4.81
C PRO A 69 4.68 -29.58 4.49
N ALA A 70 4.96 -28.54 5.28
CA ALA A 70 4.45 -27.21 4.97
C ALA A 70 5.10 -26.62 3.71
N VAL A 71 4.32 -25.88 2.93
CA VAL A 71 4.82 -25.08 1.81
C VAL A 71 5.77 -24.01 2.33
N GLY A 72 6.89 -23.82 1.63
CA GLY A 72 7.93 -22.86 2.01
C GLY A 72 9.05 -23.45 2.87
N GLU A 73 8.95 -24.72 3.30
CA GLU A 73 10.07 -25.38 3.97
C GLU A 73 11.19 -25.70 2.97
N SER A 74 12.41 -25.27 3.30
CA SER A 74 13.63 -25.60 2.55
C SER A 74 14.61 -26.41 3.38
N GLN A 75 15.32 -27.33 2.73
CA GLN A 75 16.38 -28.12 3.38
C GLN A 75 17.56 -28.34 2.43
N GLN A 76 18.78 -28.34 2.98
CA GLN A 76 19.99 -28.66 2.22
C GLN A 76 20.10 -30.17 1.98
N VAL A 77 20.49 -30.53 0.75
CA VAL A 77 20.79 -31.89 0.33
C VAL A 77 22.15 -32.33 0.88
N THR A 78 22.12 -33.35 1.73
CA THR A 78 23.32 -33.93 2.36
C THR A 78 23.80 -35.21 1.67
N ALA A 79 22.92 -35.87 0.91
CA ALA A 79 23.29 -37.01 0.06
C ALA A 79 22.30 -37.20 -1.09
N TYR A 80 22.75 -37.78 -2.19
CA TYR A 80 21.90 -38.21 -3.30
C TYR A 80 22.33 -39.60 -3.82
N VAL A 81 21.34 -40.45 -4.07
CA VAL A 81 21.55 -41.81 -4.60
C VAL A 81 20.82 -41.92 -5.93
N ALA A 82 21.56 -41.89 -7.04
CA ALA A 82 20.98 -41.85 -8.38
C ALA A 82 20.24 -43.14 -8.76
N SER A 83 20.69 -44.31 -8.28
CA SER A 83 20.06 -45.60 -8.58
C SER A 83 18.64 -45.72 -8.03
N THR A 84 18.32 -44.97 -6.96
CA THR A 84 16.98 -44.92 -6.37
C THR A 84 16.33 -43.53 -6.51
N SER A 85 17.02 -42.58 -7.14
CA SER A 85 16.67 -41.16 -7.21
C SER A 85 16.24 -40.57 -5.86
N THR A 86 17.00 -40.91 -4.81
CA THR A 86 16.69 -40.51 -3.43
C THR A 86 17.59 -39.37 -3.01
N ILE A 87 16.98 -38.23 -2.68
CA ILE A 87 17.61 -37.11 -1.99
C ILE A 87 17.49 -37.35 -0.49
N THR A 88 18.56 -37.09 0.25
CA THR A 88 18.58 -37.05 1.72
C THR A 88 18.85 -35.64 2.20
N THR A 89 18.09 -35.20 3.19
CA THR A 89 18.16 -33.88 3.82
C THR A 89 18.05 -33.99 5.34
N ALA A 90 18.16 -32.86 6.05
CA ALA A 90 17.56 -32.76 7.37
C ALA A 90 16.03 -32.94 7.29
N ALA A 91 15.40 -33.27 8.42
CA ALA A 91 13.98 -33.58 8.46
C ALA A 91 13.11 -32.35 8.13
N PHE A 92 12.20 -32.50 7.17
CA PHE A 92 11.03 -31.64 7.03
C PHE A 92 10.06 -31.85 8.20
N SER A 93 9.07 -30.96 8.37
CA SER A 93 8.08 -31.07 9.45
C SER A 93 7.18 -32.32 9.35
N ALA A 94 7.13 -32.96 8.19
CA ALA A 94 6.42 -34.21 7.95
C ALA A 94 7.09 -35.03 6.83
N GLN A 95 6.60 -36.25 6.60
CA GLN A 95 7.02 -37.09 5.48
C GLN A 95 6.74 -36.39 4.14
N VAL A 96 7.75 -36.32 3.26
CA VAL A 96 7.56 -35.92 1.86
C VAL A 96 6.83 -37.04 1.12
N LYS A 97 5.57 -36.81 0.74
CA LYS A 97 4.70 -37.82 0.10
C LYS A 97 4.84 -37.79 -1.42
N THR A 98 4.47 -38.90 -2.08
CA THR A 98 4.29 -38.93 -3.54
C THR A 98 3.35 -37.81 -3.99
N GLY A 99 3.68 -37.15 -5.11
CA GLY A 99 2.90 -36.05 -5.66
C GLY A 99 3.21 -34.69 -5.05
N THR A 100 4.15 -34.59 -4.11
CA THR A 100 4.61 -33.30 -3.58
C THR A 100 5.46 -32.57 -4.62
N ASN A 101 5.09 -31.34 -4.96
CA ASN A 101 5.91 -30.46 -5.80
C ASN A 101 7.03 -29.80 -5.00
N PHE A 102 8.20 -29.71 -5.63
CA PHE A 102 9.37 -29.08 -5.04
C PHE A 102 10.22 -28.36 -6.10
N GLU A 103 11.03 -27.42 -5.65
CA GLU A 103 12.05 -26.74 -6.45
C GLU A 103 13.44 -27.11 -5.92
N LEU A 104 14.43 -27.14 -6.82
CA LEU A 104 15.82 -27.40 -6.48
C LEU A 104 16.70 -26.19 -6.81
N HIS A 105 17.48 -25.72 -5.83
CA HIS A 105 18.24 -24.46 -5.89
C HIS A 105 19.71 -24.63 -5.48
N ARG A 106 20.63 -23.83 -6.03
CA ARG A 106 22.03 -23.84 -5.56
C ARG A 106 22.21 -23.20 -4.19
N TYR A 107 21.47 -22.12 -3.96
CA TYR A 107 21.54 -21.28 -2.78
C TYR A 107 20.24 -21.44 -2.00
N ASP A 108 20.26 -21.05 -0.72
CA ASP A 108 19.07 -21.14 0.12
C ASP A 108 17.95 -20.27 -0.49
N PRO A 109 16.76 -20.85 -0.76
CA PRO A 109 15.58 -20.09 -1.20
C PRO A 109 15.26 -18.89 -0.31
N THR A 110 15.51 -18.99 1.00
CA THR A 110 15.28 -17.92 1.97
C THR A 110 16.17 -16.70 1.69
N ASP A 111 17.45 -16.94 1.39
CA ASP A 111 18.40 -15.88 1.03
C ASP A 111 18.04 -15.27 -0.33
N MET A 112 17.57 -16.11 -1.26
CA MET A 112 17.11 -15.67 -2.57
C MET A 112 15.87 -14.75 -2.46
N ASP A 113 14.88 -15.14 -1.67
CA ASP A 113 13.67 -14.35 -1.44
C ASP A 113 13.98 -13.03 -0.73
N THR A 114 14.88 -13.08 0.25
CA THR A 114 15.40 -11.89 0.92
C THR A 114 16.12 -10.96 -0.07
N ALA A 115 16.97 -11.50 -0.94
CA ALA A 115 17.67 -10.73 -1.96
C ALA A 115 16.71 -10.09 -2.97
N ILE A 116 15.61 -10.78 -3.33
CA ILE A 116 14.56 -10.24 -4.20
C ILE A 116 13.86 -9.04 -3.54
N ASN A 117 13.43 -9.17 -2.29
CA ASN A 117 12.76 -8.08 -1.57
C ASN A 117 13.70 -6.87 -1.40
N ASN A 118 14.96 -7.09 -1.02
CA ASN A 118 15.96 -6.02 -0.96
C ASN A 118 16.18 -5.37 -2.33
N ALA A 119 16.22 -6.15 -3.42
CA ALA A 119 16.37 -5.60 -4.76
C ALA A 119 15.19 -4.73 -5.17
N VAL A 120 13.96 -5.14 -4.84
CA VAL A 120 12.73 -4.37 -5.09
C VAL A 120 12.80 -3.00 -4.40
N GLU A 121 13.27 -2.95 -3.16
CA GLU A 121 13.45 -1.70 -2.41
C GLU A 121 14.59 -0.84 -2.97
N LEU A 122 15.76 -1.44 -3.22
CA LEU A 122 16.96 -0.73 -3.70
C LEU A 122 16.82 -0.18 -5.13
N LEU A 123 15.90 -0.71 -5.92
CA LEU A 123 15.61 -0.20 -7.26
C LEU A 123 14.72 1.04 -7.26
N TYR A 124 14.19 1.46 -6.11
CA TYR A 124 13.54 2.76 -5.98
C TYR A 124 14.57 3.90 -6.12
N PRO A 125 14.32 4.96 -6.92
CA PRO A 125 13.06 5.32 -7.58
C PRO A 125 12.95 4.87 -9.05
N HIS A 126 13.86 4.04 -9.56
CA HIS A 126 13.85 3.61 -10.95
C HIS A 126 12.66 2.69 -11.27
N LEU A 127 12.29 1.83 -10.33
CA LEU A 127 11.02 1.12 -10.30
C LEU A 127 10.18 1.65 -9.15
N HIS A 128 8.89 1.88 -9.38
CA HIS A 128 8.00 2.54 -8.44
C HIS A 128 6.53 2.34 -8.79
N VAL A 129 5.65 2.47 -7.80
CA VAL A 129 4.20 2.53 -8.03
C VAL A 129 3.79 3.99 -8.15
N PRO A 130 3.01 4.39 -9.18
CA PRO A 130 2.44 5.73 -9.23
C PRO A 130 1.49 5.92 -8.05
N TYR A 131 1.63 7.04 -7.34
CA TYR A 131 0.75 7.40 -6.24
C TYR A 131 -0.09 8.62 -6.64
N ARG A 132 -1.39 8.53 -6.40
CA ARG A 132 -2.33 9.63 -6.52
C ARG A 132 -3.20 9.64 -5.26
N SER A 133 -3.13 10.72 -4.49
CA SER A 133 -4.07 10.99 -3.41
C SER A 133 -4.90 12.22 -3.73
N VAL A 134 -6.18 12.14 -3.39
CA VAL A 134 -7.16 13.24 -3.36
C VAL A 134 -7.81 13.33 -1.97
N THR A 135 -7.20 12.73 -0.95
CA THR A 135 -7.78 12.63 0.40
C THR A 135 -7.50 13.86 1.25
N LEU A 136 -6.67 14.80 0.79
CA LEU A 136 -6.34 16.00 1.53
C LEU A 136 -7.30 17.11 1.15
N VAL A 137 -7.80 17.81 2.16
CA VAL A 137 -8.63 19.00 2.01
C VAL A 137 -7.85 20.18 2.59
N VAL A 138 -7.88 21.30 1.88
CA VAL A 138 -7.24 22.55 2.29
C VAL A 138 -7.87 23.00 3.61
N ASP A 139 -7.04 23.04 4.65
CA ASP A 139 -7.30 23.56 6.01
C ASP A 139 -8.25 22.71 6.84
N ASP A 140 -8.44 21.45 6.46
CA ASP A 140 -9.35 20.55 7.16
C ASP A 140 -8.85 20.21 8.56
N LEU A 141 -9.71 20.46 9.53
CA LEU A 141 -9.51 20.16 10.94
C LEU A 141 -10.01 18.75 11.27
N LEU A 142 -10.80 18.14 10.38
CA LEU A 142 -11.29 16.79 10.57
C LEU A 142 -10.23 15.75 10.19
N SER A 143 -10.08 14.75 11.04
CA SER A 143 -9.43 13.50 10.67
C SER A 143 -10.44 12.55 10.06
N ASN A 144 -10.08 11.92 8.93
CA ASN A 144 -10.95 10.97 8.20
C ASN A 144 -12.33 11.56 7.85
N GLY A 145 -12.37 12.83 7.43
CA GLY A 145 -13.60 13.51 7.00
C GLY A 145 -14.25 12.90 5.75
N SER A 146 -13.46 12.24 4.90
CA SER A 146 -13.98 11.44 3.78
C SER A 146 -14.58 10.10 4.20
N LEU A 147 -14.44 9.70 5.47
CA LEU A 147 -15.06 8.49 6.03
C LEU A 147 -14.63 7.19 5.32
N ASP A 148 -13.42 7.17 4.76
CA ASP A 148 -12.86 6.04 4.04
C ASP A 148 -12.25 4.96 4.96
N THR A 149 -11.84 5.34 6.17
CA THR A 149 -11.16 4.43 7.11
C THR A 149 -12.14 3.88 8.13
N PHE A 150 -12.71 2.71 7.83
CA PHE A 150 -13.71 2.02 8.67
C PHE A 150 -13.19 0.67 9.20
N SER A 151 -13.53 0.36 10.44
CA SER A 151 -13.36 -0.99 11.01
C SER A 151 -14.66 -1.48 11.66
N THR A 152 -14.91 -1.09 12.90
CA THR A 152 -16.21 -1.17 13.58
C THR A 152 -16.83 0.23 13.76
N THR A 153 -15.98 1.25 13.85
CA THR A 153 -16.33 2.67 13.79
C THR A 153 -15.46 3.36 12.74
N PHE A 154 -15.82 4.59 12.36
CA PHE A 154 -14.97 5.43 11.53
C PHE A 154 -13.80 5.96 12.36
N THR A 155 -12.58 5.75 11.87
CA THR A 155 -11.37 6.15 12.60
C THR A 155 -11.39 7.65 12.88
N GLY A 156 -11.13 8.05 14.12
CA GLY A 156 -11.15 9.46 14.55
C GLY A 156 -12.55 10.00 14.90
N TRP A 157 -13.62 9.24 14.67
CA TRP A 157 -14.99 9.65 14.99
C TRP A 157 -15.54 8.85 16.17
N THR A 158 -16.35 9.51 17.00
CA THR A 158 -17.02 8.93 18.18
C THR A 158 -18.51 8.82 17.94
N ASN A 159 -19.15 7.75 18.41
CA ASN A 159 -20.59 7.58 18.24
C ASN A 159 -21.38 8.51 19.17
N ILE A 160 -22.41 9.15 18.63
CA ILE A 160 -23.50 9.75 19.39
C ILE A 160 -24.56 8.67 19.56
N GLY A 161 -24.83 8.25 20.80
CA GLY A 161 -25.75 7.15 21.08
C GLY A 161 -25.19 5.78 20.66
N THR A 162 -26.05 4.93 20.08
CA THR A 162 -25.72 3.54 19.70
C THR A 162 -26.07 3.23 18.23
N PRO A 163 -25.63 4.06 17.26
CA PRO A 163 -25.97 3.85 15.86
C PRO A 163 -25.34 2.56 15.33
N THR A 164 -26.00 1.98 14.33
CA THR A 164 -25.36 0.95 13.50
C THR A 164 -24.60 1.63 12.36
N LEU A 165 -23.29 1.38 12.29
CA LEU A 165 -22.39 1.95 11.29
C LEU A 165 -21.95 0.89 10.27
N ALA A 166 -21.86 1.29 9.02
CA ALA A 166 -21.27 0.48 7.96
C ALA A 166 -20.53 1.35 6.94
N ALA A 167 -19.48 0.81 6.32
CA ALA A 167 -18.89 1.40 5.13
C ALA A 167 -19.75 1.08 3.90
N GLU A 168 -20.28 2.11 3.24
CA GLU A 168 -21.04 1.98 2.00
C GLU A 168 -20.11 2.23 0.80
N THR A 169 -20.10 1.32 -0.17
CA THR A 169 -19.15 1.37 -1.29
C THR A 169 -19.80 1.75 -2.62
N THR A 170 -21.14 1.77 -2.67
CA THR A 170 -21.93 2.07 -3.88
C THR A 170 -22.43 3.51 -3.90
N ARG A 171 -23.00 3.99 -2.79
CA ARG A 171 -23.39 5.40 -2.63
C ARG A 171 -22.21 6.14 -2.04
N LYS A 172 -21.39 6.76 -2.88
CA LYS A 172 -20.27 7.61 -2.46
C LYS A 172 -20.05 8.74 -3.46
N VAL A 173 -19.58 9.86 -2.96
CA VAL A 173 -19.18 11.04 -3.72
C VAL A 173 -17.66 11.02 -3.94
N HIS A 174 -16.90 10.63 -2.93
CA HIS A 174 -15.45 10.67 -2.92
C HIS A 174 -14.84 9.36 -2.40
N GLY A 175 -13.55 9.15 -2.67
CA GLY A 175 -12.79 8.05 -2.07
C GLY A 175 -13.26 6.64 -2.45
N THR A 176 -13.09 5.74 -1.48
CA THR A 176 -13.39 4.30 -1.57
C THR A 176 -14.76 3.95 -1.04
N GLY A 177 -15.32 4.74 -0.12
CA GLY A 177 -16.64 4.55 0.46
C GLY A 177 -17.18 5.82 1.13
N SER A 178 -18.40 5.71 1.64
CA SER A 178 -19.05 6.70 2.50
C SER A 178 -19.48 6.05 3.81
N ALA A 179 -19.87 6.85 4.79
CA ALA A 179 -20.49 6.33 6.01
C ALA A 179 -21.96 6.05 5.78
N SER A 180 -22.42 4.84 6.10
CA SER A 180 -23.84 4.53 6.33
C SER A 180 -24.11 4.51 7.82
N ILE A 181 -25.07 5.33 8.26
CA ILE A 181 -25.44 5.47 9.66
C ILE A 181 -26.93 5.17 9.79
N THR A 182 -27.26 4.16 10.60
CA THR A 182 -28.64 3.81 10.96
C THR A 182 -28.88 4.17 12.42
N ALA A 183 -29.86 5.03 12.66
CA ALA A 183 -30.27 5.43 14.00
C ALA A 183 -31.44 4.57 14.51
N SER A 184 -31.33 4.15 15.77
CA SER A 184 -32.33 3.36 16.51
C SER A 184 -32.84 4.06 17.78
N GLY A 185 -32.36 5.28 18.03
CA GLY A 185 -32.78 6.15 19.11
C GLY A 185 -32.98 7.60 18.63
N ALA A 186 -33.53 8.44 19.51
CA ALA A 186 -34.01 9.80 19.20
C ALA A 186 -33.00 10.70 18.47
N THR A 187 -31.70 10.54 18.72
CA THR A 187 -30.62 11.27 18.04
C THR A 187 -29.36 10.41 18.10
N GLU A 188 -28.94 9.86 16.97
CA GLU A 188 -27.71 9.07 16.87
C GLU A 188 -26.85 9.54 15.71
N GLY A 189 -25.58 9.17 15.70
CA GLY A 189 -24.66 9.70 14.70
C GLY A 189 -23.20 9.49 15.04
N ILE A 190 -22.35 10.28 14.41
CA ILE A 190 -20.93 10.32 14.72
C ILE A 190 -20.46 11.76 14.89
N GLU A 191 -19.44 11.98 15.71
CA GLU A 191 -18.86 13.29 15.96
C GLU A 191 -17.35 13.27 16.17
N GLN A 192 -16.73 14.43 15.98
CA GLN A 192 -15.32 14.63 16.23
C GLN A 192 -15.09 15.99 16.87
N ASN A 193 -14.32 16.01 17.96
CA ASN A 193 -13.92 17.22 18.66
C ASN A 193 -12.62 17.75 18.05
N LEU A 194 -12.64 19.02 17.62
CA LEU A 194 -11.57 19.71 16.93
C LEU A 194 -10.56 20.37 17.88
N PHE A 195 -10.76 20.35 19.21
CA PHE A 195 -9.83 20.95 20.18
C PHE A 195 -8.45 20.32 20.18
N THR A 196 -8.31 19.10 19.68
CA THR A 196 -7.00 18.47 19.49
C THR A 196 -6.27 19.01 18.26
N ALA A 197 -6.97 19.66 17.33
CA ALA A 197 -6.43 20.16 16.07
C ALA A 197 -6.16 21.68 16.07
N VAL A 198 -6.81 22.45 16.95
CA VAL A 198 -6.67 23.93 17.00
C VAL A 198 -6.49 24.47 18.41
N ASN A 199 -5.69 25.53 18.53
CA ASN A 199 -5.65 26.34 19.74
C ASN A 199 -6.86 27.29 19.77
N ILE A 200 -7.84 27.01 20.64
CA ILE A 200 -9.12 27.75 20.67
C ILE A 200 -8.92 29.27 20.79
N LYS A 201 -7.92 29.71 21.58
CA LYS A 201 -7.65 31.13 21.82
C LYS A 201 -7.23 31.90 20.56
N GLU A 202 -6.72 31.21 19.56
CA GLU A 202 -6.27 31.78 18.29
C GLU A 202 -7.37 31.81 17.23
N VAL A 203 -8.46 31.09 17.48
CA VAL A 203 -9.60 30.97 16.56
C VAL A 203 -10.89 31.60 17.09
N VAL A 204 -10.92 32.05 18.36
CA VAL A 204 -12.02 32.86 18.90
C VAL A 204 -12.31 34.04 17.96
N GLY A 205 -13.58 34.20 17.61
CA GLY A 205 -14.06 35.27 16.75
C GLY A 205 -13.85 35.04 15.25
N LYS A 206 -13.17 33.96 14.86
CA LYS A 206 -13.12 33.49 13.46
C LYS A 206 -14.35 32.64 13.14
N THR A 207 -14.59 32.41 11.85
CA THR A 207 -15.69 31.55 11.39
C THR A 207 -15.19 30.12 11.24
N LEU A 208 -15.87 29.18 11.89
CA LEU A 208 -15.80 27.76 11.56
C LEU A 208 -16.76 27.49 10.41
N HIS A 209 -16.21 26.91 9.35
CA HIS A 209 -16.96 26.42 8.21
C HIS A 209 -17.06 24.90 8.33
N VAL A 210 -18.27 24.36 8.22
CA VAL A 210 -18.50 22.92 8.09
C VAL A 210 -19.32 22.67 6.84
N ARG A 211 -18.86 21.72 6.03
CA ARG A 211 -19.50 21.26 4.81
C ARG A 211 -19.47 19.74 4.75
N GLY A 212 -20.32 19.13 3.95
CA GLY A 212 -20.30 17.69 3.73
C GLY A 212 -21.40 17.25 2.78
N TRP A 213 -21.20 16.10 2.16
CA TRP A 213 -22.21 15.49 1.32
C TRP A 213 -23.13 14.62 2.17
N VAL A 214 -24.44 14.84 2.04
CA VAL A 214 -25.45 14.10 2.81
C VAL A 214 -26.47 13.50 1.86
N PHE A 215 -26.72 12.20 1.99
CA PHE A 215 -27.75 11.49 1.24
C PHE A 215 -28.75 10.88 2.21
N ALA A 216 -30.03 11.08 1.96
CA ALA A 216 -31.07 10.28 2.59
C ALA A 216 -32.26 10.04 1.66
N THR A 217 -33.02 8.98 1.94
CA THR A 217 -34.25 8.64 1.21
C THR A 217 -35.51 9.11 1.92
N VAL A 218 -35.36 9.78 3.07
CA VAL A 218 -36.45 10.27 3.92
C VAL A 218 -36.12 11.70 4.31
N ALA A 219 -37.10 12.59 4.15
CA ALA A 219 -36.92 14.00 4.46
C ALA A 219 -36.63 14.18 5.96
N SER A 220 -35.68 15.06 6.29
CA SER A 220 -35.25 15.30 7.67
C SER A 220 -34.70 14.06 8.38
N ALA A 221 -34.13 13.13 7.62
CA ALA A 221 -33.41 11.98 8.17
C ALA A 221 -32.03 12.36 8.73
N ALA A 222 -31.36 13.36 8.14
CA ALA A 222 -29.97 13.66 8.46
C ALA A 222 -29.58 15.13 8.26
N ARG A 223 -28.56 15.56 9.00
CA ARG A 223 -27.93 16.90 8.89
C ARG A 223 -26.54 16.94 9.52
N LEU A 224 -25.81 18.02 9.25
CA LEU A 224 -24.58 18.38 9.98
C LEU A 224 -24.90 19.24 11.21
N ARG A 225 -24.06 19.18 12.24
CA ARG A 225 -24.17 19.98 13.47
C ARG A 225 -22.81 20.41 14.01
N VAL A 226 -22.82 21.50 14.76
CA VAL A 226 -21.68 21.99 15.54
C VAL A 226 -22.14 22.32 16.96
N THR A 227 -21.31 22.00 17.96
CA THR A 227 -21.44 22.55 19.32
C THR A 227 -20.09 23.08 19.82
N PHE A 228 -20.14 24.09 20.69
CA PHE A 228 -18.97 24.67 21.35
C PHE A 228 -18.96 24.44 22.87
N ASP A 229 -19.98 23.78 23.41
CA ASP A 229 -20.21 23.59 24.84
C ASP A 229 -20.69 22.17 25.21
N GLY A 230 -20.87 21.29 24.22
CA GLY A 230 -21.37 19.92 24.39
C GLY A 230 -22.88 19.81 24.60
N ALA A 231 -23.62 20.92 24.53
CA ALA A 231 -25.04 20.94 24.86
C ALA A 231 -25.88 21.75 23.87
N THR A 232 -25.39 22.92 23.45
CA THR A 232 -26.03 23.83 22.52
C THR A 232 -25.47 23.59 21.13
N TYR A 233 -26.37 23.34 20.18
CA TYR A 233 -25.96 23.02 18.81
C TYR A 233 -26.43 24.09 17.81
N THR A 234 -25.48 24.51 16.97
CA THR A 234 -25.76 25.11 15.68
C THR A 234 -26.01 23.99 14.69
N ASN A 235 -27.19 23.99 14.06
CA ASN A 235 -27.61 22.92 13.17
C ASN A 235 -27.57 23.40 11.72
N GLY A 236 -27.08 22.55 10.83
CA GLY A 236 -27.27 22.71 9.38
C GLY A 236 -28.70 22.40 8.96
N ALA A 237 -28.98 22.60 7.67
CA ALA A 237 -30.25 22.21 7.09
C ALA A 237 -30.46 20.69 7.15
N TRP A 238 -31.72 20.28 7.23
CA TRP A 238 -32.11 18.88 7.07
C TRP A 238 -32.03 18.47 5.60
N GLN A 239 -31.56 17.25 5.33
CA GLN A 239 -31.60 16.65 4.00
C GLN A 239 -33.06 16.44 3.54
N ALA A 240 -33.35 16.69 2.26
CA ALA A 240 -34.68 16.81 1.67
C ALA A 240 -35.42 15.47 1.45
N GLY A 241 -34.70 14.35 1.43
CA GLY A 241 -35.24 12.99 1.36
C GLY A 241 -35.53 12.48 -0.04
N ASP A 242 -34.98 13.14 -1.04
CA ASP A 242 -35.13 12.90 -2.48
C ASP A 242 -34.28 11.76 -3.04
N ALA A 243 -33.54 11.05 -2.18
CA ALA A 243 -32.64 9.97 -2.57
C ALA A 243 -31.54 10.44 -3.55
N GLU A 244 -31.05 11.66 -3.34
CA GLU A 244 -29.85 12.18 -3.98
C GLU A 244 -28.85 12.73 -2.97
N TRP A 245 -27.63 12.96 -3.47
CA TRP A 245 -26.56 13.58 -2.70
C TRP A 245 -26.76 15.08 -2.70
N GLU A 246 -26.94 15.64 -1.51
CA GLU A 246 -26.92 17.07 -1.30
C GLU A 246 -25.51 17.56 -0.98
N ASN A 247 -25.11 18.67 -1.59
CA ASN A 247 -23.75 19.19 -1.61
C ASN A 247 -23.55 20.36 -0.62
N ASP A 248 -22.40 21.01 -0.73
CA ASP A 248 -21.97 22.13 0.10
C ASP A 248 -22.90 23.35 0.03
N ASP A 249 -23.73 23.48 -1.02
CA ASP A 249 -24.70 24.58 -1.17
C ASP A 249 -25.92 24.43 -0.26
N THR A 250 -26.27 23.19 0.12
CA THR A 250 -27.45 22.92 0.97
C THR A 250 -27.05 22.35 2.33
N GLN A 251 -25.93 21.64 2.41
CA GLN A 251 -25.44 20.98 3.62
C GLN A 251 -24.23 21.71 4.19
N TYR A 252 -24.50 22.82 4.87
CA TYR A 252 -23.47 23.66 5.44
C TYR A 252 -23.79 24.32 6.78
N ILE A 253 -22.73 24.68 7.50
CA ILE A 253 -22.77 25.53 8.70
C ILE A 253 -21.62 26.53 8.61
N ASP A 254 -21.94 27.81 8.78
CA ASP A 254 -20.98 28.87 9.04
C ASP A 254 -21.30 29.48 10.40
N VAL A 255 -20.37 29.36 11.34
CA VAL A 255 -20.60 29.81 12.73
C VAL A 255 -19.35 30.44 13.32
N ALA A 256 -19.51 31.59 13.96
CA ALA A 256 -18.42 32.24 14.67
C ALA A 256 -18.03 31.44 15.91
N VAL A 257 -16.74 31.20 16.11
CA VAL A 257 -16.23 30.53 17.30
C VAL A 257 -16.38 31.46 18.51
N PRO A 258 -17.18 31.09 19.53
CA PRO A 258 -17.44 31.95 20.67
C PRO A 258 -16.24 32.01 21.62
N ALA A 259 -16.11 33.12 22.37
CA ALA A 259 -14.98 33.35 23.26
C ALA A 259 -14.94 32.42 24.48
N ASP A 260 -16.08 31.84 24.84
CA ASP A 260 -16.31 30.91 25.93
C ASP A 260 -16.44 29.45 25.48
N ALA A 261 -16.05 29.13 24.24
CA ALA A 261 -16.01 27.76 23.74
C ALA A 261 -15.21 26.84 24.68
N THR A 262 -15.87 25.81 25.22
CA THR A 262 -15.25 24.75 26.03
C THR A 262 -14.95 23.50 25.24
N GLU A 263 -15.52 23.39 24.04
CA GLU A 263 -15.19 22.41 23.01
C GLU A 263 -15.48 22.98 21.61
N MET A 264 -15.22 22.18 20.58
CA MET A 264 -15.62 22.48 19.21
C MET A 264 -15.85 21.15 18.51
N THR A 265 -17.09 20.69 18.50
CA THR A 265 -17.44 19.34 18.03
C THR A 265 -18.29 19.45 16.78
N VAL A 266 -17.88 18.75 15.72
CA VAL A 266 -18.65 18.59 14.48
C VAL A 266 -19.33 17.23 14.51
N SER A 267 -20.62 17.19 14.17
CA SER A 267 -21.42 15.96 14.22
C SER A 267 -22.20 15.72 12.92
N CYS A 268 -22.30 14.46 12.53
CA CYS A 268 -23.23 13.96 11.52
C CYS A 268 -24.40 13.30 12.25
N GLU A 269 -25.59 13.90 12.22
CA GLU A 269 -26.79 13.41 12.92
C GLU A 269 -27.68 12.61 11.97
N VAL A 270 -28.23 11.51 12.47
CA VAL A 270 -29.35 10.77 11.88
C VAL A 270 -30.50 10.66 12.88
N THR A 271 -31.72 10.91 12.41
CA THR A 271 -32.94 10.83 13.22
C THR A 271 -33.44 9.39 13.38
N ASP A 272 -34.13 9.13 14.49
CA ASP A 272 -34.63 7.80 14.86
C ASP A 272 -35.36 7.07 13.73
N GLY A 273 -35.03 5.79 13.54
CA GLY A 273 -35.64 4.93 12.54
C GLY A 273 -35.18 5.15 11.10
N ASN A 274 -34.25 6.07 10.85
CA ASN A 274 -33.75 6.38 9.51
C ASN A 274 -32.32 5.88 9.26
N VAL A 275 -31.99 5.82 7.97
CA VAL A 275 -30.64 5.59 7.46
C VAL A 275 -30.25 6.78 6.60
N ALA A 276 -29.04 7.28 6.81
CA ALA A 276 -28.44 8.30 5.96
C ALA A 276 -26.98 7.97 5.65
N TYR A 277 -26.46 8.65 4.64
CA TYR A 277 -25.08 8.49 4.20
C TYR A 277 -24.36 9.82 4.22
N PHE A 278 -23.12 9.81 4.69
CA PHE A 278 -22.26 10.99 4.78
C PHE A 278 -20.95 10.71 4.06
N ASP A 279 -20.47 11.69 3.30
CA ASP A 279 -19.20 11.62 2.60
C ASP A 279 -18.55 13.01 2.55
N LEU A 280 -17.22 13.06 2.47
CA LEU A 280 -16.40 14.26 2.33
C LEU A 280 -16.84 15.40 3.27
N VAL A 281 -17.03 15.07 4.56
CA VAL A 281 -17.30 16.04 5.62
C VAL A 281 -16.00 16.78 5.91
N ARG A 282 -16.06 18.10 5.90
CA ARG A 282 -14.92 19.00 5.98
C ARG A 282 -15.22 20.08 7.01
N ALA A 283 -14.23 20.42 7.83
CA ALA A 283 -14.35 21.54 8.75
C ALA A 283 -13.07 22.37 8.72
N TRP A 284 -13.16 23.68 8.56
CA TRP A 284 -11.98 24.54 8.56
C TRP A 284 -12.25 25.89 9.20
N ILE A 285 -11.18 26.48 9.71
CA ILE A 285 -11.10 27.86 10.19
C ILE A 285 -9.94 28.48 9.39
N ASP A 286 -10.09 29.70 8.88
CA ASP A 286 -9.09 30.52 8.16
C ASP A 286 -7.61 30.00 8.13
N PRO A 287 -6.89 30.19 7.01
CA PRO A 287 -6.05 29.17 6.38
C PRO A 287 -4.89 28.57 7.17
N VAL A 288 -4.62 27.29 6.89
CA VAL A 288 -3.53 26.44 7.39
C VAL A 288 -2.54 26.19 6.25
N TYR A 289 -1.37 26.82 6.27
CA TYR A 289 -0.42 26.78 5.14
C TYR A 289 0.38 25.46 4.99
N THR A 290 0.04 24.39 5.71
CA THR A 290 0.87 23.18 5.81
C THR A 290 0.02 21.90 5.74
N TYR A 291 0.36 20.99 4.82
CA TYR A 291 -0.41 19.77 4.55
C TYR A 291 0.46 18.51 4.58
N THR A 292 0.09 17.52 5.39
CA THR A 292 0.88 16.27 5.56
C THR A 292 0.94 15.47 4.26
N ILE A 293 2.14 15.07 3.86
CA ILE A 293 2.36 14.20 2.70
C ILE A 293 2.11 12.74 3.12
N PRO A 294 1.25 11.99 2.40
CA PRO A 294 1.07 10.58 2.66
C PRO A 294 2.40 9.80 2.62
N SER A 295 2.62 8.90 3.56
CA SER A 295 3.86 8.13 3.70
C SER A 295 4.24 7.33 2.44
N SER A 296 3.23 6.91 1.67
CA SER A 296 3.40 6.22 0.38
C SER A 296 4.13 7.06 -0.68
N VAL A 297 4.23 8.39 -0.51
CA VAL A 297 4.95 9.28 -1.43
C VAL A 297 6.40 9.47 -0.95
N ALA A 298 7.23 8.45 -1.14
CA ALA A 298 8.55 8.36 -0.48
C ALA A 298 9.58 9.44 -0.87
N LYS A 299 9.46 10.12 -2.03
CA LYS A 299 10.34 11.26 -2.41
C LYS A 299 9.64 12.62 -2.44
N GLY A 300 8.46 12.71 -1.84
CA GLY A 300 7.61 13.88 -1.95
C GLY A 300 6.85 13.94 -3.29
N PRO A 301 5.86 14.84 -3.39
CA PRO A 301 5.02 14.97 -4.57
C PRO A 301 5.81 15.43 -5.79
N TYR A 302 5.45 14.91 -6.97
CA TYR A 302 5.85 15.45 -8.27
C TYR A 302 4.97 16.61 -8.69
N SER A 303 3.69 16.53 -8.36
CA SER A 303 2.77 17.64 -8.54
C SER A 303 1.77 17.70 -7.40
N VAL A 304 1.44 18.94 -7.06
CA VAL A 304 0.33 19.28 -6.17
C VAL A 304 -0.64 20.07 -7.02
N SER A 305 -1.93 19.76 -6.91
CA SER A 305 -2.98 20.46 -7.61
C SER A 305 -4.18 20.62 -6.69
N ILE A 306 -5.03 21.60 -6.96
CA ILE A 306 -6.24 21.89 -6.20
C ILE A 306 -7.46 21.72 -7.11
N ALA A 307 -8.57 21.20 -6.59
CA ALA A 307 -9.83 21.14 -7.32
C ALA A 307 -10.26 22.55 -7.77
N GLN A 308 -10.95 22.65 -8.90
CA GLN A 308 -11.48 23.93 -9.39
C GLN A 308 -12.84 24.30 -8.80
N SER A 309 -13.53 23.34 -8.19
CA SER A 309 -14.84 23.52 -7.56
C SER A 309 -14.93 22.72 -6.25
N LEU A 310 -15.66 23.26 -5.27
CA LEU A 310 -16.05 22.56 -4.05
C LEU A 310 -17.11 21.48 -4.34
N ASP A 311 -17.99 21.74 -5.30
CA ASP A 311 -19.10 20.88 -5.70
C ASP A 311 -18.69 19.76 -6.65
N GLU A 312 -17.51 19.87 -7.26
CA GLU A 312 -16.92 18.83 -8.10
C GLU A 312 -15.54 18.41 -7.60
N PRO A 313 -15.45 17.77 -6.40
CA PRO A 313 -14.17 17.39 -5.79
C PRO A 313 -13.36 16.40 -6.62
N SER A 314 -14.02 15.64 -7.51
CA SER A 314 -13.39 14.74 -8.48
C SER A 314 -13.18 15.36 -9.87
N GLY A 315 -13.55 16.62 -10.05
CA GLY A 315 -13.57 17.33 -11.33
C GLY A 315 -12.19 17.79 -11.82
N LEU A 316 -12.14 18.98 -12.41
CA LEU A 316 -10.89 19.55 -12.90
C LEU A 316 -9.99 20.03 -11.76
N PHE A 317 -8.68 19.94 -11.97
CA PHE A 317 -7.67 20.36 -11.00
C PHE A 317 -6.70 21.38 -11.64
N SER A 318 -6.37 22.43 -10.89
CA SER A 318 -5.35 23.41 -11.24
C SER A 318 -4.04 23.10 -10.53
N THR A 319 -2.93 23.09 -11.26
CA THR A 319 -1.60 22.85 -10.66
C THR A 319 -1.21 24.01 -9.74
N ILE A 320 -0.76 23.68 -8.54
CA ILE A 320 -0.17 24.63 -7.60
C ILE A 320 1.34 24.71 -7.89
N THR A 321 1.84 25.92 -8.08
CA THR A 321 3.28 26.21 -8.23
C THR A 321 3.83 26.83 -6.96
N GLY A 322 5.15 26.75 -6.74
CA GLY A 322 5.80 27.46 -5.63
C GLY A 322 5.62 26.86 -4.23
N TYR A 323 5.04 25.66 -4.12
CA TYR A 323 5.06 24.91 -2.87
C TYR A 323 6.47 24.40 -2.54
N LYS A 324 6.75 24.23 -1.25
CA LYS A 324 7.97 23.56 -0.75
C LYS A 324 7.60 22.32 0.06
N VAL A 325 8.53 21.38 0.16
CA VAL A 325 8.40 20.21 1.04
C VAL A 325 9.31 20.42 2.24
N GLU A 326 8.75 20.31 3.44
CA GLU A 326 9.49 20.36 4.70
C GLU A 326 9.35 19.05 5.46
N GLU A 327 10.29 18.77 6.36
CA GLU A 327 10.35 17.56 7.17
C GLU A 327 10.74 17.91 8.60
N ASP A 328 10.03 17.37 9.57
CA ASP A 328 10.34 17.47 11.00
C ASP A 328 10.15 16.10 11.70
N SER A 329 10.16 16.10 13.03
CA SER A 329 9.98 14.87 13.83
C SER A 329 8.60 14.20 13.67
N SER A 330 7.61 14.93 13.17
CA SER A 330 6.22 14.52 13.03
C SER A 330 5.89 14.02 11.62
N GLY A 331 6.74 14.32 10.62
CA GLY A 331 6.64 13.80 9.27
C GLY A 331 7.07 14.78 8.19
N ARG A 332 6.55 14.57 6.97
CA ARG A 332 6.81 15.45 5.82
C ARG A 332 5.56 16.20 5.42
N TYR A 333 5.71 17.45 5.05
CA TYR A 333 4.60 18.36 4.79
C TYR A 333 4.84 19.19 3.54
N ILE A 334 3.77 19.50 2.83
CA ILE A 334 3.74 20.52 1.77
C ILE A 334 3.43 21.85 2.44
N VAL A 335 4.30 22.83 2.24
CA VAL A 335 4.05 24.22 2.65
C VAL A 335 3.74 25.05 1.42
N ILE A 336 2.60 25.72 1.45
CA ILE A 336 2.10 26.55 0.34
C ILE A 336 1.98 27.97 0.88
N ASN A 337 2.83 28.88 0.40
CA ASN A 337 2.88 30.26 0.91
C ASN A 337 1.78 31.16 0.32
N ASP A 338 1.09 30.68 -0.71
CA ASP A 338 -0.07 31.36 -1.28
C ASP A 338 -1.32 30.93 -0.52
N ALA A 339 -2.23 31.88 -0.28
CA ALA A 339 -3.54 31.56 0.29
C ALA A 339 -4.31 30.67 -0.70
N LEU A 340 -4.47 29.40 -0.35
CA LEU A 340 -5.35 28.50 -1.07
C LEU A 340 -6.79 28.72 -0.63
N PRO A 341 -7.77 28.57 -1.54
CA PRO A 341 -9.17 28.50 -1.16
C PRO A 341 -9.41 27.33 -0.19
N SER A 342 -9.75 27.64 1.06
CA SER A 342 -10.02 26.65 2.10
C SER A 342 -11.21 25.73 1.73
N GLY A 343 -11.20 24.49 2.21
CA GLY A 343 -12.23 23.48 1.95
C GLY A 343 -12.11 22.75 0.61
N TYR A 344 -11.23 23.18 -0.30
CA TYR A 344 -11.00 22.51 -1.59
C TYR A 344 -10.15 21.25 -1.45
N VAL A 345 -10.33 20.29 -2.36
CA VAL A 345 -9.53 19.06 -2.38
C VAL A 345 -8.16 19.30 -3.01
N LEU A 346 -7.10 18.86 -2.32
CA LEU A 346 -5.75 18.75 -2.83
C LEU A 346 -5.50 17.38 -3.45
N LYS A 347 -5.01 17.40 -4.69
CA LYS A 347 -4.48 16.24 -5.38
C LYS A 347 -2.96 16.23 -5.29
N ILE A 348 -2.43 15.21 -4.62
CA ILE A 348 -1.02 14.87 -4.60
C ILE A 348 -0.75 13.78 -5.64
N THR A 349 0.18 14.03 -6.55
CA THR A 349 0.73 13.02 -7.45
C THR A 349 2.19 12.80 -7.13
N GLY A 350 2.61 11.55 -7.00
CA GLY A 350 3.99 11.18 -6.74
C GLY A 350 4.23 9.71 -7.04
N VAL A 351 5.25 9.12 -6.41
CA VAL A 351 5.54 7.70 -6.54
C VAL A 351 6.00 7.10 -5.22
N GLY A 352 5.61 5.84 -5.00
CA GLY A 352 6.01 5.02 -3.87
C GLY A 352 6.93 3.88 -4.24
N PRO A 353 7.58 3.24 -3.26
CA PRO A 353 8.26 1.98 -3.47
C PRO A 353 7.27 0.90 -3.93
N LEU A 354 7.80 -0.12 -4.59
CA LEU A 354 7.06 -1.33 -4.90
C LEU A 354 6.78 -2.15 -3.64
N SER A 355 5.74 -2.97 -3.66
CA SER A 355 5.40 -3.87 -2.57
C SER A 355 6.43 -5.00 -2.43
N THR A 356 6.81 -5.31 -1.18
CA THR A 356 7.59 -6.52 -0.84
C THR A 356 6.67 -7.73 -0.69
N MET A 357 7.24 -8.93 -0.79
CA MET A 357 6.50 -10.19 -0.83
C MET A 357 6.94 -11.11 0.32
N SER A 358 5.99 -11.57 1.13
CA SER A 358 6.24 -12.46 2.27
C SER A 358 5.83 -13.91 2.04
N THR A 359 5.23 -14.23 0.87
CA THR A 359 4.78 -15.57 0.51
C THR A 359 5.02 -15.84 -0.97
N ASP A 360 5.08 -17.11 -1.37
CA ASP A 360 5.29 -17.51 -2.77
C ASP A 360 4.25 -16.93 -3.75
N ALA A 361 3.01 -16.78 -3.29
CA ALA A 361 1.92 -16.18 -4.05
C ALA A 361 1.86 -14.64 -3.90
N GLY A 362 2.64 -14.07 -2.98
CA GLY A 362 2.78 -12.63 -2.82
C GLY A 362 3.29 -11.99 -4.11
N THR A 363 2.78 -10.79 -4.43
CA THR A 363 3.08 -10.12 -5.69
C THR A 363 3.68 -8.73 -5.50
N THR A 364 4.48 -8.30 -6.46
CA THR A 364 5.03 -6.94 -6.58
C THR A 364 4.66 -6.33 -7.93
N GLU A 365 4.56 -5.00 -8.03
CA GLU A 365 4.03 -4.25 -9.18
C GLU A 365 5.02 -4.11 -10.34
N VAL A 366 5.70 -5.21 -10.67
CA VAL A 366 6.67 -5.30 -11.76
C VAL A 366 6.29 -6.42 -12.72
N ASP A 367 6.48 -6.18 -14.01
CA ASP A 367 6.30 -7.14 -15.10
C ASP A 367 7.51 -7.15 -16.04
N ALA A 368 7.50 -8.05 -17.02
CA ALA A 368 8.52 -8.06 -18.07
C ALA A 368 8.46 -6.75 -18.89
N PRO A 369 9.60 -6.14 -19.26
CA PRO A 369 10.97 -6.64 -19.10
C PRO A 369 11.63 -6.30 -17.75
N ARG A 370 10.97 -5.52 -16.89
CA ARG A 370 11.54 -4.96 -15.66
C ARG A 370 11.84 -6.01 -14.59
N THR A 371 11.20 -7.17 -14.64
CA THR A 371 11.58 -8.34 -13.83
C THR A 371 13.05 -8.74 -14.00
N GLN A 372 13.64 -8.54 -15.18
CA GLN A 372 15.07 -8.80 -15.40
C GLN A 372 15.98 -7.87 -14.59
N LEU A 373 15.55 -6.63 -14.36
CA LEU A 373 16.28 -5.68 -13.53
C LEU A 373 16.24 -6.07 -12.06
N VAL A 374 15.06 -6.48 -11.57
CA VAL A 374 14.89 -7.01 -10.21
C VAL A 374 15.78 -8.22 -10.00
N VAL A 375 15.74 -9.19 -10.93
CA VAL A 375 16.56 -10.41 -10.85
C VAL A 375 18.05 -10.12 -10.89
N ALA A 376 18.51 -9.21 -11.77
CA ALA A 376 19.93 -8.84 -11.83
C ALA A 376 20.40 -8.17 -10.53
N ARG A 377 19.59 -7.29 -9.94
CA ARG A 377 19.91 -6.63 -8.68
C ARG A 377 19.84 -7.60 -7.49
N ALA A 378 18.90 -8.54 -7.49
CA ALA A 378 18.81 -9.58 -6.48
C ALA A 378 20.02 -10.53 -6.54
N ALA A 379 20.47 -10.91 -7.74
CA ALA A 379 21.69 -11.70 -7.90
C ALA A 379 22.92 -10.97 -7.36
N GLN A 380 23.05 -9.66 -7.63
CA GLN A 380 24.12 -8.84 -7.03
C GLN A 380 24.09 -8.93 -5.50
N TRP A 381 22.93 -8.65 -4.89
CA TRP A 381 22.78 -8.64 -3.43
C TRP A 381 23.08 -10.01 -2.81
N LEU A 382 22.55 -11.08 -3.40
CA LEU A 382 22.81 -12.46 -2.95
C LEU A 382 24.31 -12.76 -2.91
N PHE A 383 25.05 -12.40 -3.96
CA PHE A 383 26.49 -12.65 -4.01
C PHE A 383 27.29 -11.74 -3.07
N GLU A 384 26.82 -10.52 -2.79
CA GLU A 384 27.42 -9.65 -1.77
C GLU A 384 27.29 -10.27 -0.37
N GLN A 385 26.13 -10.83 -0.03
CA GLN A 385 25.92 -11.54 1.25
C GLN A 385 26.80 -12.80 1.35
N LEU A 386 26.77 -13.66 0.32
CA LEU A 386 27.59 -14.87 0.29
C LEU A 386 29.09 -14.57 0.40
N ALA A 387 29.56 -13.46 -0.20
CA ALA A 387 30.94 -13.03 -0.08
C ALA A 387 31.33 -12.61 1.34
N ALA A 388 30.40 -11.99 2.08
CA ALA A 388 30.60 -11.56 3.46
C ALA A 388 30.65 -12.74 4.42
N ASP A 389 29.85 -13.78 4.17
CA ASP A 389 29.76 -14.97 5.03
C ASP A 389 30.82 -16.05 4.73
N SER A 390 31.53 -15.93 3.61
CA SER A 390 32.51 -16.93 3.17
C SER A 390 33.96 -16.56 3.54
N PRO A 391 34.68 -17.40 4.29
CA PRO A 391 36.12 -17.21 4.51
C PRO A 391 36.96 -17.74 3.32
N GLY A 392 38.03 -17.02 2.95
CA GLY A 392 39.05 -17.47 2.00
C GLY A 392 38.65 -17.42 0.52
N ASP A 393 39.11 -18.39 -0.28
CA ASP A 393 39.02 -18.42 -1.75
C ASP A 393 37.58 -18.35 -2.31
N GLY A 394 36.58 -18.79 -1.52
CA GLY A 394 35.16 -18.67 -1.90
C GLY A 394 34.68 -17.21 -2.00
N SER A 395 35.25 -16.32 -1.18
CA SER A 395 34.88 -14.90 -1.15
C SER A 395 35.23 -14.21 -2.47
N GLU A 396 36.39 -14.50 -3.07
CA GLU A 396 36.80 -13.88 -4.34
C GLU A 396 35.84 -14.22 -5.50
N PHE A 397 35.39 -15.48 -5.56
CA PHE A 397 34.38 -15.89 -6.55
C PHE A 397 33.10 -15.08 -6.37
N TYR A 398 32.56 -15.00 -5.16
CA TYR A 398 31.31 -14.27 -4.88
C TYR A 398 31.44 -12.77 -5.14
N VAL A 399 32.55 -12.13 -4.75
CA VAL A 399 32.84 -10.73 -5.09
C VAL A 399 32.88 -10.52 -6.62
N SER A 400 33.48 -11.44 -7.37
CA SER A 400 33.52 -11.35 -8.84
C SER A 400 32.12 -11.44 -9.47
N GLN A 401 31.26 -12.34 -8.95
CA GLN A 401 29.88 -12.46 -9.41
C GLN A 401 29.05 -11.22 -9.05
N ALA A 402 29.19 -10.69 -7.83
CA ALA A 402 28.51 -9.47 -7.41
C ALA A 402 28.82 -8.30 -8.37
N ARG A 403 30.10 -8.08 -8.72
CA ARG A 403 30.51 -7.04 -9.69
C ARG A 403 29.93 -7.26 -11.08
N ARG A 404 29.86 -8.51 -11.55
CA ARG A 404 29.24 -8.84 -12.84
C ARG A 404 27.76 -8.45 -12.87
N TYR A 405 27.02 -8.77 -11.81
CA TYR A 405 25.59 -8.45 -11.72
C TYR A 405 25.34 -6.96 -11.45
N GLU A 406 26.24 -6.27 -10.76
CA GLU A 406 26.25 -4.81 -10.68
C GLU A 406 26.35 -4.18 -12.07
N GLN A 407 27.34 -4.58 -12.88
CA GLN A 407 27.50 -4.08 -14.25
C GLN A 407 26.26 -4.36 -15.11
N ARG A 408 25.68 -5.56 -14.99
CA ARG A 408 24.44 -5.91 -15.71
C ARG A 408 23.26 -5.05 -15.26
N THR A 409 23.12 -4.79 -13.95
CA THR A 409 22.10 -3.91 -13.41
C THR A 409 22.23 -2.50 -14.00
N GLN A 410 23.46 -1.96 -14.07
CA GLN A 410 23.71 -0.66 -14.69
C GLN A 410 23.39 -0.63 -16.19
N GLN A 411 23.74 -1.69 -16.94
CA GLN A 411 23.39 -1.82 -18.35
C GLN A 411 21.87 -1.87 -18.57
N LEU A 412 21.15 -2.64 -17.75
CA LEU A 412 19.69 -2.70 -17.79
C LEU A 412 19.08 -1.34 -17.44
N LEU A 413 19.59 -0.64 -16.42
CA LEU A 413 19.14 0.70 -16.09
C LEU A 413 19.38 1.72 -17.22
N ALA A 414 20.40 1.53 -18.05
CA ALA A 414 20.65 2.37 -19.22
C ALA A 414 19.77 2.02 -20.43
N THR A 415 19.18 0.82 -20.46
CA THR A 415 18.32 0.36 -21.55
C THR A 415 16.96 1.09 -21.55
N PRO A 416 16.50 1.64 -22.69
CA PRO A 416 15.19 2.26 -22.79
C PRO A 416 14.05 1.32 -22.36
N GLY A 417 13.10 1.83 -21.58
CA GLY A 417 11.92 1.09 -21.12
C GLY A 417 12.11 0.31 -19.81
N MET A 418 13.35 0.13 -19.33
CA MET A 418 13.63 -0.55 -18.05
C MET A 418 13.27 0.30 -16.84
N ARG A 419 13.50 1.62 -16.91
CA ARG A 419 13.06 2.56 -15.87
C ARG A 419 11.58 2.88 -16.04
N MET A 420 10.84 2.93 -14.94
CA MET A 420 9.48 3.46 -14.95
C MET A 420 9.52 4.98 -15.13
N ARG A 421 8.59 5.49 -15.93
CA ARG A 421 8.52 6.92 -16.20
C ARG A 421 7.87 7.60 -15.02
N THR A 422 8.60 8.49 -14.36
CA THR A 422 8.04 9.39 -13.36
C THR A 422 6.98 10.28 -14.02
N GLY A 423 5.75 10.26 -13.50
CA GLY A 423 4.68 11.11 -14.00
C GLY A 423 5.00 12.58 -13.81
N GLY A 424 4.90 13.38 -14.88
CA GLY A 424 4.69 14.83 -14.79
C GLY A 424 5.92 15.73 -14.59
N ALA A 425 6.78 15.85 -15.61
CA ALA A 425 7.18 17.17 -16.06
C ALA A 425 6.58 17.34 -17.45
N THR A 426 5.37 17.90 -17.53
CA THR A 426 4.84 18.36 -18.82
C THR A 426 5.79 19.45 -19.29
N ARG A 427 6.62 19.16 -20.31
CA ARG A 427 7.35 20.20 -21.04
C ARG A 427 6.28 21.17 -21.53
N SER A 428 6.24 22.37 -20.96
CA SER A 428 5.48 23.48 -21.54
C SER A 428 6.09 23.74 -22.92
N VAL A 429 5.47 23.21 -23.97
CA VAL A 429 5.77 23.64 -25.33
C VAL A 429 5.10 25.00 -25.46
N SER A 430 5.89 26.06 -25.31
CA SER A 430 5.46 27.41 -25.65
C SER A 430 5.32 27.49 -27.16
N TRP A 431 4.09 27.48 -27.66
CA TRP A 431 3.83 27.91 -29.03
C TRP A 431 3.84 29.44 -29.03
N SER A 432 4.91 30.03 -29.58
CA SER A 432 4.89 31.42 -30.00
C SER A 432 4.13 31.48 -31.33
N TYR A 433 2.93 32.06 -31.33
CA TYR A 433 2.33 32.54 -32.57
C TYR A 433 3.07 33.81 -32.98
N GLY A 434 3.72 33.75 -34.14
CA GLY A 434 4.20 34.90 -34.88
C GLY A 434 3.15 35.41 -35.85
#